data_AF-A0A554R8S3-F1
#
_entry.id   AF-A0A554R8S3-F1
#
_cell.length_a   1.000
_cell.length_b   1.000
_cell.length_c   1.000
_cell.angle_alpha   90.00
_cell.angle_beta   90.00
_cell.angle_gamma   90.00
#
_symmetry.space_group_name_H-M   'P 1'
#
loop_
_entity.id
_entity.type
_entity.pdbx_description
1 polymer ?
#
loop_
_entity_poly.entity_id
_entity_poly.type
_entity_poly.pdbx_seq_one_letter_code
_entity_poly.pdbx_strand_id
1 'polypeptide(L)'
;MEGYFWRFTLPESGRVVIALAGINRAADGHWSTLAIAAHPGGFLSDTEHPSGYADPDRLGAYADDAFRGTTHRVHADLEAARLDVRITDQRFWPRRRFGGSSYFQSVPALNQYWHPWLLGGRAEGTAIIDGEVWDLTGAQVYGEKNWGKGGFPDYWWWGQAQGFADPNACVAFAGGQISAGPLRTEVTAVVVALPDGTVFRLGNPVTSPVTTVVADDRWTLRGRNHLWSIEIEGSAPLSDAHILPVPLPSERRNVPGALEHLGATLTVTVRRRGAVYWTGTSHLAALEHGGLERAQAEVTRREQIAPDL
;
A
#
# COMPACT_ATOMS: atom_id res chain seq x y z
N MET A 1 9.14 11.32 -7.58
CA MET A 1 9.33 10.32 -6.51
C MET A 1 8.63 9.07 -6.97
N GLU A 2 9.20 7.91 -6.66
CA GLU A 2 8.60 6.60 -6.87
C GLU A 2 8.56 5.86 -5.54
N GLY A 3 7.39 5.43 -5.10
CA GLY A 3 7.24 4.61 -3.91
C GLY A 3 6.98 3.15 -4.29
N TYR A 4 7.59 2.27 -3.51
CA TYR A 4 7.48 0.83 -3.65
C TYR A 4 7.06 0.24 -2.32
N PHE A 5 6.16 -0.73 -2.37
CA PHE A 5 5.58 -1.34 -1.18
C PHE A 5 5.43 -2.83 -1.40
N TRP A 6 5.92 -3.61 -0.43
CA TRP A 6 5.72 -5.05 -0.34
C TRP A 6 5.06 -5.36 0.99
N ARG A 7 4.10 -6.29 0.96
CA ARG A 7 3.40 -6.78 2.15
C ARG A 7 3.43 -8.30 2.19
N PHE A 8 3.71 -8.82 3.37
CA PHE A 8 3.77 -10.23 3.71
C PHE A 8 2.72 -10.50 4.78
N THR A 9 1.70 -11.30 4.46
CA THR A 9 0.57 -11.59 5.36
C THR A 9 0.62 -13.06 5.77
N LEU A 10 0.62 -13.33 7.07
CA LEU A 10 0.58 -14.65 7.70
C LEU A 10 -0.75 -14.82 8.45
N PRO A 11 -1.81 -15.34 7.79
CA PRO A 11 -3.14 -15.41 8.40
C PRO A 11 -3.19 -16.30 9.64
N GLU A 12 -2.44 -17.41 9.66
CA GLU A 12 -2.47 -18.40 10.74
C GLU A 12 -1.95 -17.83 12.07
N SER A 13 -0.97 -16.94 12.01
CA SER A 13 -0.37 -16.30 13.18
C SER A 13 -0.89 -14.88 13.43
N GLY A 14 -1.79 -14.38 12.58
CA GLY A 14 -2.26 -12.99 12.68
C GLY A 14 -1.17 -11.95 12.43
N ARG A 15 -0.08 -12.32 11.74
CA ARG A 15 1.10 -11.47 11.56
C ARG A 15 1.15 -10.83 10.18
N VAL A 16 1.68 -9.62 10.12
CA VAL A 16 1.96 -8.89 8.88
C VAL A 16 3.32 -8.22 9.00
N VAL A 17 4.09 -8.24 7.91
CA VAL A 17 5.28 -7.40 7.74
C VAL A 17 5.13 -6.62 6.44
N ILE A 18 5.47 -5.34 6.47
CA ILE A 18 5.61 -4.52 5.27
C ILE A 18 7.05 -4.03 5.12
N ALA A 19 7.45 -3.82 3.88
CA ALA A 19 8.69 -3.13 3.54
C ALA A 19 8.38 -2.09 2.47
N LEU A 20 8.82 -0.85 2.68
CA LEU A 20 8.61 0.25 1.75
C LEU A 20 9.91 0.95 1.41
N ALA A 21 9.96 1.47 0.18
CA ALA A 21 11.05 2.31 -0.31
C ALA A 21 10.47 3.45 -1.17
N GLY A 22 10.61 4.68 -0.69
CA GLY A 22 10.36 5.90 -1.46
C GLY A 22 11.65 6.40 -2.09
N ILE A 23 11.80 6.27 -3.40
CA ILE A 23 12.94 6.81 -4.15
C ILE A 23 12.66 8.26 -4.53
N ASN A 24 13.37 9.15 -3.84
CA ASN A 24 13.16 10.59 -3.87
C ASN A 24 14.17 11.27 -4.78
N ARG A 25 13.73 12.34 -5.45
CA ARG A 25 14.60 13.17 -6.30
C ARG A 25 14.74 14.56 -5.70
N ALA A 26 15.97 14.97 -5.47
CA ALA A 26 16.38 16.31 -5.05
C ALA A 26 17.25 16.98 -6.13
N ALA A 27 17.69 18.22 -5.90
CA ALA A 27 18.48 18.98 -6.88
C ALA A 27 19.87 18.38 -7.16
N ASP A 28 20.41 17.65 -6.19
CA ASP A 28 21.78 17.11 -6.15
C ASP A 28 21.83 15.58 -6.27
N GLY A 29 20.71 14.92 -6.56
CA GLY A 29 20.65 13.49 -6.81
C GLY A 29 19.39 12.83 -6.26
N HIS A 30 19.52 11.54 -5.98
CA HIS A 30 18.47 10.74 -5.38
C HIS A 30 18.81 10.37 -3.94
N TRP A 31 17.78 10.18 -3.12
CA TRP A 31 17.84 9.67 -1.76
C TRP A 31 16.63 8.77 -1.53
N SER A 32 16.53 8.10 -0.38
CA SER A 32 15.37 7.25 -0.12
C SER A 32 14.79 7.36 1.29
N THR A 33 13.48 7.16 1.36
CA THR A 33 12.73 6.88 2.58
C THR A 33 12.56 5.37 2.64
N LEU A 34 13.09 4.72 3.68
CA LEU A 34 12.97 3.27 3.86
C LEU A 34 12.19 3.01 5.13
N ALA A 35 11.31 1.99 5.13
CA ALA A 35 10.73 1.52 6.38
C ALA A 35 10.37 0.03 6.35
N ILE A 36 10.41 -0.57 7.54
CA ILE A 36 9.81 -1.86 7.86
C ILE A 36 8.81 -1.61 8.98
N ALA A 37 7.59 -2.11 8.82
CA ALA A 37 6.59 -2.09 9.89
C ALA A 37 5.92 -3.45 10.03
N ALA A 38 5.42 -3.74 11.21
CA ALA A 38 4.85 -5.05 11.52
C ALA A 38 3.59 -4.97 12.39
N HIS A 39 2.73 -5.97 12.21
CA HIS A 39 1.57 -6.20 13.05
C HIS A 39 1.55 -7.65 13.55
N PRO A 40 1.13 -7.91 14.80
CA PRO A 40 0.73 -6.92 15.81
C PRO A 40 1.92 -6.17 16.43
N GLY A 41 1.64 -5.21 17.32
CA GLY A 41 2.67 -4.55 18.16
C GLY A 41 3.00 -3.10 17.80
N GLY A 42 2.49 -2.56 16.68
CA GLY A 42 2.71 -1.16 16.31
C GLY A 42 4.15 -0.85 15.91
N PHE A 43 4.93 -1.87 15.56
CA PHE A 43 6.35 -1.73 15.24
C PHE A 43 6.54 -0.96 13.94
N LEU A 44 7.41 0.05 13.97
CA LEU A 44 7.88 0.80 12.82
C LEU A 44 9.38 1.10 13.01
N SER A 45 10.18 0.75 12.00
CA SER A 45 11.57 1.14 11.87
C SER A 45 11.72 1.82 10.52
N ASP A 46 12.00 3.12 10.51
CA ASP A 46 12.17 3.91 9.30
C ASP A 46 13.45 4.74 9.32
N THR A 47 13.94 5.09 8.13
CA THR A 47 15.15 5.89 7.99
C THR A 47 15.17 6.70 6.69
N GLU A 48 15.88 7.82 6.74
CA GLU A 48 16.29 8.62 5.60
C GLU A 48 17.66 8.12 5.15
N HIS A 49 17.73 7.52 3.95
CA HIS A 49 18.96 6.97 3.43
C HIS A 49 19.52 7.87 2.31
N PRO A 50 20.84 8.18 2.32
CA PRO A 50 21.42 9.17 1.41
C PRO A 50 21.36 8.75 -0.07
N SER A 51 21.29 7.44 -0.34
CA SER A 51 21.23 6.85 -1.68
C SER A 51 19.82 6.34 -2.00
N GLY A 52 19.43 6.41 -3.27
CA GLY A 52 18.21 5.81 -3.79
C GLY A 52 18.27 5.61 -5.29
N TYR A 53 17.85 4.44 -5.77
CA TYR A 53 17.80 4.12 -7.19
C TYR A 53 16.53 3.33 -7.51
N ALA A 54 15.80 3.80 -8.51
CA ALA A 54 14.69 3.10 -9.12
C ALA A 54 15.14 2.61 -10.49
N ASP A 55 14.96 1.32 -10.78
CA ASP A 55 15.32 0.76 -12.08
C ASP A 55 14.37 1.31 -13.16
N PRO A 56 14.89 1.98 -14.22
CA PRO A 56 14.06 2.57 -15.26
C PRO A 56 13.49 1.52 -16.22
N ASP A 57 14.12 0.35 -16.30
CA ASP A 57 13.79 -0.70 -17.28
C ASP A 57 13.00 -1.85 -16.66
N ARG A 58 13.00 -1.97 -15.32
CA ARG A 58 12.38 -3.07 -14.58
C ARG A 58 11.76 -2.58 -13.27
N LEU A 59 10.91 -3.41 -12.66
CA LEU A 59 10.45 -3.13 -11.31
C LEU A 59 11.56 -3.43 -10.30
N GLY A 60 12.12 -2.38 -9.70
CA GLY A 60 13.11 -2.52 -8.63
C GLY A 60 13.44 -1.20 -7.94
N ALA A 61 13.66 -1.28 -6.63
CA ALA A 61 14.06 -0.17 -5.75
C ALA A 61 15.27 -0.58 -4.93
N TYR A 62 16.25 0.32 -4.84
CA TYR A 62 17.55 0.05 -4.27
C TYR A 62 18.04 1.25 -3.44
N ALA A 63 18.70 0.96 -2.33
CA ALA A 63 19.39 1.94 -1.48
C ALA A 63 20.63 1.26 -0.90
N ASP A 64 21.71 1.24 -1.69
CA ASP A 64 22.96 0.53 -1.39
C ASP A 64 22.69 -0.90 -0.85
N ASP A 65 23.29 -1.27 0.28
CA ASP A 65 23.04 -2.55 0.96
C ASP A 65 21.83 -2.50 1.91
N ALA A 66 21.34 -1.30 2.27
CA ALA A 66 20.24 -1.11 3.21
C ALA A 66 18.89 -1.58 2.66
N PHE A 67 18.68 -1.51 1.34
CA PHE A 67 17.44 -1.96 0.71
C PHE A 67 17.63 -2.46 -0.72
N ARG A 68 17.00 -3.60 -1.02
CA ARG A 68 16.86 -4.15 -2.37
C ARG A 68 15.51 -4.83 -2.52
N GLY A 69 14.57 -4.16 -3.18
CA GLY A 69 13.26 -4.70 -3.53
C GLY A 69 13.15 -4.96 -5.03
N THR A 70 12.71 -6.16 -5.40
CA THR A 70 12.49 -6.59 -6.79
C THR A 70 11.18 -7.37 -6.89
N THR A 71 10.86 -7.89 -8.07
CA THR A 71 9.75 -8.84 -8.23
C THR A 71 9.95 -10.14 -7.46
N HIS A 72 11.20 -10.61 -7.28
CA HIS A 72 11.52 -11.95 -6.77
C HIS A 72 12.17 -11.98 -5.40
N ARG A 73 12.63 -10.84 -4.88
CA ARG A 73 13.33 -10.76 -3.60
C ARG A 73 13.12 -9.39 -2.98
N VAL A 74 12.97 -9.36 -1.67
CA VAL A 74 13.07 -8.15 -0.85
C VAL A 74 14.12 -8.40 0.21
N HIS A 75 15.13 -7.56 0.23
CA HIS A 75 16.11 -7.47 1.31
C HIS A 75 16.06 -6.05 1.88
N ALA A 76 16.04 -5.93 3.20
CA ALA A 76 16.14 -4.67 3.90
C ALA A 76 16.86 -4.88 5.24
N ASP A 77 17.82 -4.02 5.55
CA ASP A 77 18.56 -4.03 6.82
C ASP A 77 18.53 -2.61 7.40
N LEU A 78 17.62 -2.40 8.34
CA LEU A 78 17.42 -1.17 9.09
C LEU A 78 17.84 -1.39 10.54
N GLU A 79 18.09 -0.30 11.28
CA GLU A 79 18.66 -0.36 12.63
C GLU A 79 17.96 -1.35 13.57
N ALA A 80 16.63 -1.30 13.63
CA ALA A 80 15.81 -2.16 14.49
C ALA A 80 15.08 -3.31 13.75
N ALA A 81 15.29 -3.48 12.44
CA ALA A 81 14.59 -4.49 11.67
C ALA A 81 15.35 -5.00 10.46
N ARG A 82 15.22 -6.30 10.19
CA ARG A 82 15.75 -6.95 8.99
C ARG A 82 14.68 -7.74 8.27
N LEU A 83 14.77 -7.79 6.95
CA LEU A 83 13.94 -8.61 6.10
C LEU A 83 14.80 -9.23 5.00
N ASP A 84 14.71 -10.54 4.82
CA ASP A 84 15.27 -11.21 3.65
C ASP A 84 14.32 -12.32 3.21
N VAL A 85 13.65 -12.07 2.09
CA VAL A 85 12.62 -12.96 1.55
C VAL A 85 12.74 -13.11 0.05
N ARG A 86 12.63 -14.36 -0.40
CA ARG A 86 12.38 -14.74 -1.79
C ARG A 86 10.88 -14.80 -2.03
N ILE A 87 10.44 -14.34 -3.19
CA ILE A 87 9.03 -14.38 -3.61
C ILE A 87 8.88 -15.45 -4.70
N THR A 88 7.95 -16.37 -4.48
CA THR A 88 7.59 -17.49 -5.35
C THR A 88 6.10 -17.44 -5.70
N ASP A 89 5.66 -18.30 -6.64
CA ASP A 89 4.26 -18.47 -7.06
C ASP A 89 3.52 -17.16 -7.39
N GLN A 90 4.23 -16.25 -8.07
CA GLN A 90 3.79 -14.88 -8.30
C GLN A 90 2.55 -14.82 -9.19
N ARG A 91 1.51 -14.18 -8.70
CA ARG A 91 0.32 -13.80 -9.47
C ARG A 91 0.41 -12.32 -9.84
N PHE A 92 1.02 -12.06 -10.98
CA PHE A 92 1.17 -10.70 -11.49
C PHE A 92 -0.15 -10.09 -11.96
N TRP A 93 -0.17 -8.76 -12.01
CA TRP A 93 -1.18 -8.01 -12.72
C TRP A 93 -1.25 -8.45 -14.20
N PRO A 94 -2.44 -8.82 -14.73
CA PRO A 94 -2.53 -9.51 -16.02
C PRO A 94 -2.44 -8.58 -17.24
N ARG A 95 -2.58 -7.25 -17.09
CA ARG A 95 -2.60 -6.32 -18.23
C ARG A 95 -1.24 -5.64 -18.42
N ARG A 96 -0.64 -5.82 -19.61
CA ARG A 96 0.69 -5.26 -19.91
C ARG A 96 0.71 -3.75 -20.20
N ARG A 97 -0.39 -3.19 -20.71
CA ARG A 97 -0.41 -1.80 -21.21
C ARG A 97 -0.67 -0.76 -20.14
N PHE A 98 -1.47 -1.11 -19.13
CA PHE A 98 -1.86 -0.20 -18.07
C PHE A 98 -1.92 -0.90 -16.73
N GLY A 99 -1.42 -0.23 -15.68
CA GLY A 99 -1.53 -0.63 -14.29
C GLY A 99 -2.85 -0.18 -13.64
N GLY A 100 -2.81 0.03 -12.31
CA GLY A 100 -3.99 0.35 -11.49
C GLY A 100 -4.66 1.68 -11.87
N SER A 101 -3.87 2.66 -12.28
CA SER A 101 -4.32 3.95 -12.81
C SER A 101 -5.00 3.86 -14.19
N SER A 102 -5.06 2.70 -14.86
CA SER A 102 -5.67 2.56 -16.18
C SER A 102 -5.08 3.54 -17.22
N TYR A 103 -5.88 4.04 -18.16
CA TYR A 103 -5.44 4.97 -19.20
C TYR A 103 -4.95 6.32 -18.64
N PHE A 104 -5.21 6.65 -17.36
CA PHE A 104 -4.64 7.84 -16.73
C PHE A 104 -3.12 7.79 -16.66
N GLN A 105 -2.49 6.61 -16.77
CA GLN A 105 -1.03 6.50 -16.91
C GLN A 105 -0.48 7.23 -18.14
N SER A 106 -1.30 7.49 -19.16
CA SER A 106 -0.93 8.25 -20.35
C SER A 106 -1.09 9.77 -20.19
N VAL A 107 -1.76 10.24 -19.13
CA VAL A 107 -1.87 11.67 -18.84
C VAL A 107 -0.55 12.12 -18.21
N PRO A 108 0.21 13.03 -18.81
CA PRO A 108 1.51 13.43 -18.28
C PRO A 108 1.38 14.24 -17.00
N ALA A 109 2.36 14.09 -16.11
CA ALA A 109 2.55 14.95 -14.94
C ALA A 109 1.38 14.98 -13.94
N LEU A 110 0.61 13.89 -13.82
CA LEU A 110 -0.30 13.75 -12.69
C LEU A 110 0.49 13.73 -11.37
N ASN A 111 -0.14 14.24 -10.32
CA ASN A 111 0.41 14.22 -8.98
C ASN A 111 0.55 12.79 -8.45
N GLN A 112 -0.25 11.83 -8.94
CA GLN A 112 -0.18 10.43 -8.51
C GLN A 112 -0.57 9.43 -9.60
N TYR A 113 0.19 8.35 -9.67
CA TYR A 113 -0.09 7.12 -10.39
C TYR A 113 0.10 5.94 -9.45
N TRP A 114 -0.61 4.85 -9.72
CA TRP A 114 -0.66 3.66 -8.88
C TRP A 114 -0.69 2.39 -9.72
N HIS A 115 0.06 1.38 -9.28
CA HIS A 115 0.11 0.07 -9.90
C HIS A 115 0.31 -1.07 -8.88
N PRO A 116 -0.75 -1.87 -8.61
CA PRO A 116 -0.64 -3.11 -7.86
C PRO A 116 -0.11 -4.21 -8.78
N TRP A 117 1.21 -4.34 -8.88
CA TRP A 117 1.86 -5.21 -9.87
C TRP A 117 1.88 -6.68 -9.45
N LEU A 118 1.83 -6.99 -8.15
CA LEU A 118 1.75 -8.34 -7.59
C LEU A 118 0.50 -8.50 -6.75
N LEU A 119 -0.41 -9.34 -7.21
CA LEU A 119 -1.73 -9.59 -6.60
C LEU A 119 -1.77 -10.88 -5.77
N GLY A 120 -0.63 -11.56 -5.64
CA GLY A 120 -0.49 -12.82 -4.95
C GLY A 120 0.89 -13.41 -5.15
N GLY A 121 1.29 -14.30 -4.25
CA GLY A 121 2.59 -14.96 -4.24
C GLY A 121 2.82 -15.59 -2.88
N ARG A 122 3.94 -16.30 -2.75
CA ARG A 122 4.43 -16.88 -1.50
C ARG A 122 5.79 -16.29 -1.17
N ALA A 123 6.06 -16.11 0.11
CA ALA A 123 7.39 -15.76 0.58
C ALA A 123 8.12 -16.99 1.11
N GLU A 124 9.44 -16.97 1.03
CA GLU A 124 10.35 -17.87 1.74
C GLU A 124 11.47 -17.01 2.33
N GLY A 125 11.68 -17.10 3.64
CA GLY A 125 12.67 -16.30 4.33
C GLY A 125 12.16 -15.81 5.67
N THR A 126 12.81 -14.76 6.19
CA THR A 126 12.60 -14.32 7.58
C THR A 126 12.56 -12.81 7.69
N ALA A 127 11.94 -12.34 8.76
CA ALA A 127 12.11 -10.99 9.27
C ALA A 127 12.68 -11.04 10.69
N ILE A 128 13.44 -10.02 11.08
CA ILE A 128 13.81 -9.75 12.45
C ILE A 128 13.11 -8.46 12.82
N ILE A 129 12.19 -8.51 13.78
CA ILE A 129 11.34 -7.40 14.22
C ILE A 129 11.56 -7.24 15.72
N ASP A 130 12.13 -6.10 16.15
CA ASP A 130 12.44 -5.84 17.56
C ASP A 130 13.23 -6.99 18.23
N GLY A 131 14.19 -7.55 17.50
CA GLY A 131 15.00 -8.70 17.94
C GLY A 131 14.32 -10.08 17.86
N GLU A 132 13.02 -10.16 17.58
CA GLU A 132 12.32 -11.44 17.37
C GLU A 132 12.46 -11.89 15.91
N VAL A 133 12.84 -13.16 15.70
CA VAL A 133 12.88 -13.77 14.37
C VAL A 133 11.48 -14.29 14.00
N TRP A 134 10.93 -13.80 12.90
CA TRP A 134 9.69 -14.28 12.32
C TRP A 134 9.98 -15.09 11.05
N ASP A 135 9.51 -16.32 11.01
CA ASP A 135 9.48 -17.13 9.77
C ASP A 135 8.34 -16.63 8.89
N LEU A 136 8.68 -16.20 7.67
CA LEU A 136 7.72 -15.69 6.68
C LEU A 136 7.40 -16.73 5.59
N THR A 137 7.90 -17.97 5.74
CA THR A 137 7.67 -19.04 4.78
C THR A 137 6.16 -19.31 4.60
N GLY A 138 5.70 -19.23 3.36
CA GLY A 138 4.28 -19.40 3.00
C GLY A 138 3.42 -18.13 3.10
N ALA A 139 3.97 -17.02 3.62
CA ALA A 139 3.25 -15.75 3.70
C ALA A 139 2.68 -15.33 2.34
N GLN A 140 1.44 -14.83 2.34
CA GLN A 140 0.84 -14.23 1.15
C GLN A 140 1.55 -12.91 0.83
N VAL A 141 1.91 -12.72 -0.44
CA VAL A 141 2.64 -11.53 -0.87
C VAL A 141 1.77 -10.63 -1.73
N TYR A 142 1.82 -9.33 -1.43
CA TYR A 142 1.31 -8.26 -2.26
C TYR A 142 2.45 -7.26 -2.56
N GLY A 143 2.40 -6.65 -3.74
CA GLY A 143 3.39 -5.66 -4.14
C GLY A 143 2.79 -4.57 -5.03
N GLU A 144 3.15 -3.33 -4.75
CA GLU A 144 2.74 -2.19 -5.56
C GLU A 144 3.86 -1.16 -5.79
N LYS A 145 3.58 -0.27 -6.75
CA LYS A 145 4.39 0.89 -7.08
C LYS A 145 3.48 2.09 -7.27
N ASN A 146 3.84 3.22 -6.69
CA ASN A 146 3.24 4.52 -6.95
C ASN A 146 4.32 5.50 -7.44
N TRP A 147 3.91 6.52 -8.20
CA TRP A 147 4.82 7.56 -8.67
C TRP A 147 4.03 8.81 -9.00
N GLY A 148 4.69 9.95 -9.15
CA GLY A 148 3.99 11.19 -9.47
C GLY A 148 4.88 12.42 -9.42
N LYS A 149 4.35 13.51 -9.96
CA LYS A 149 4.99 14.83 -9.88
C LYS A 149 4.58 15.51 -8.57
N GLY A 150 5.56 15.84 -7.72
CA GLY A 150 5.34 16.63 -6.51
C GLY A 150 5.25 15.87 -5.20
N GLY A 151 5.32 14.53 -5.22
CA GLY A 151 5.25 13.71 -4.00
C GLY A 151 3.84 13.16 -3.78
N PHE A 152 3.48 12.92 -2.51
CA PHE A 152 2.14 12.49 -2.13
C PHE A 152 1.12 13.63 -2.32
N PRO A 153 -0.15 13.32 -2.65
CA PRO A 153 -1.22 14.33 -2.69
C PRO A 153 -1.51 14.89 -1.29
N ASP A 154 -2.19 16.03 -1.20
CA ASP A 154 -2.59 16.64 0.09
C ASP A 154 -3.46 15.69 0.94
N TYR A 155 -4.24 14.84 0.26
CA TYR A 155 -5.17 13.89 0.86
C TYR A 155 -5.33 12.65 -0.02
N TRP A 156 -5.21 11.47 0.58
CA TRP A 156 -5.41 10.18 -0.09
C TRP A 156 -5.92 9.10 0.86
N TRP A 157 -6.39 8.02 0.26
CA TRP A 157 -6.72 6.79 0.94
C TRP A 157 -6.18 5.62 0.13
N TRP A 158 -5.77 4.60 0.85
CA TRP A 158 -5.28 3.36 0.28
C TRP A 158 -5.77 2.20 1.12
N GLY A 159 -5.84 1.03 0.50
CA GLY A 159 -6.02 -0.19 1.25
C GLY A 159 -5.74 -1.42 0.42
N GLN A 160 -5.36 -2.47 1.12
CA GLN A 160 -5.10 -3.77 0.54
C GLN A 160 -5.50 -4.87 1.51
N ALA A 161 -6.04 -5.96 1.00
CA ALA A 161 -6.37 -7.12 1.80
C ALA A 161 -5.99 -8.42 1.10
N GLN A 162 -5.35 -9.25 1.91
CA GLN A 162 -5.12 -10.69 1.75
C GLN A 162 -5.53 -11.35 3.08
N GLY A 163 -5.35 -12.66 3.24
CA GLY A 163 -5.75 -13.35 4.47
C GLY A 163 -7.27 -13.52 4.63
N PHE A 164 -7.98 -13.54 3.51
CA PHE A 164 -9.35 -14.07 3.46
C PHE A 164 -9.34 -15.59 3.66
N ALA A 165 -10.52 -16.17 3.92
CA ALA A 165 -10.70 -17.63 3.92
C ALA A 165 -10.27 -18.27 2.59
N ASP A 166 -10.46 -17.55 1.47
CA ASP A 166 -9.88 -17.93 0.17
C ASP A 166 -8.46 -17.34 0.04
N PRO A 167 -7.39 -18.15 0.09
CA PRO A 167 -6.01 -17.66 0.12
C PRO A 167 -5.51 -17.09 -1.22
N ASN A 168 -6.32 -17.21 -2.27
CA ASN A 168 -6.04 -16.69 -3.61
C ASN A 168 -6.74 -15.36 -3.89
N ALA A 169 -7.57 -14.87 -2.96
CA ALA A 169 -8.24 -13.58 -3.10
C ALA A 169 -7.30 -12.44 -2.69
N CYS A 170 -7.31 -11.37 -3.48
CA CYS A 170 -6.64 -10.11 -3.14
C CYS A 170 -7.53 -8.95 -3.55
N VAL A 171 -7.70 -7.98 -2.67
CA VAL A 171 -8.40 -6.72 -2.96
C VAL A 171 -7.44 -5.59 -2.65
N ALA A 172 -7.35 -4.62 -3.55
CA ALA A 172 -6.55 -3.41 -3.33
C ALA A 172 -7.28 -2.20 -3.91
N PHE A 173 -7.13 -1.05 -3.27
CA PHE A 173 -7.68 0.20 -3.74
C PHE A 173 -6.74 1.36 -3.41
N ALA A 174 -6.77 2.37 -4.25
CA ALA A 174 -6.07 3.62 -4.01
C ALA A 174 -6.90 4.74 -4.60
N GLY A 175 -6.99 5.85 -3.89
CA GLY A 175 -7.61 7.06 -4.38
C GLY A 175 -7.17 8.28 -3.60
N GLY A 176 -7.56 9.43 -4.12
CA GLY A 176 -7.19 10.70 -3.51
C GLY A 176 -7.56 11.85 -4.43
N GLN A 177 -7.18 13.06 -4.01
CA GLN A 177 -7.37 14.25 -4.81
C GLN A 177 -6.37 14.28 -5.98
N ILE A 178 -6.90 14.21 -7.20
CA ILE A 178 -6.13 14.43 -8.43
C ILE A 178 -6.33 15.88 -8.85
N SER A 179 -5.21 16.56 -9.10
CA SER A 179 -5.20 17.93 -9.63
C SER A 179 -4.65 17.94 -11.04
N ALA A 180 -5.40 18.54 -11.97
CA ALA A 180 -4.99 18.79 -13.35
C ALA A 180 -5.31 20.26 -13.70
N GLY A 181 -4.33 21.15 -13.49
CA GLY A 181 -4.55 22.60 -13.60
C GLY A 181 -5.57 23.08 -12.53
N PRO A 182 -6.65 23.79 -12.91
CA PRO A 182 -7.67 24.27 -11.96
C PRO A 182 -8.66 23.17 -11.51
N LEU A 183 -8.68 22.01 -12.18
CA LEU A 183 -9.61 20.93 -11.85
C LEU A 183 -9.06 20.12 -10.68
N ARG A 184 -9.85 20.02 -9.62
CA ARG A 184 -9.64 19.10 -8.50
C ARG A 184 -10.78 18.08 -8.49
N THR A 185 -10.43 16.81 -8.55
CA THR A 185 -11.41 15.72 -8.49
C THR A 185 -10.85 14.57 -7.69
N GLU A 186 -11.73 13.86 -7.01
CA GLU A 186 -11.38 12.61 -6.34
C GLU A 186 -11.56 11.45 -7.31
N VAL A 187 -10.58 10.55 -7.33
CA VAL A 187 -10.63 9.33 -8.14
C VAL A 187 -10.15 8.17 -7.31
N THR A 188 -10.95 7.11 -7.29
CA THR A 188 -10.59 5.84 -6.66
C THR A 188 -10.52 4.75 -7.70
N ALA A 189 -9.43 3.98 -7.66
CA ALA A 189 -9.30 2.72 -8.37
C ALA A 189 -9.47 1.56 -7.38
N VAL A 190 -10.18 0.52 -7.81
CA VAL A 190 -10.34 -0.73 -7.04
C VAL A 190 -9.91 -1.89 -7.93
N VAL A 191 -9.06 -2.76 -7.41
CA VAL A 191 -8.57 -3.98 -8.04
C VAL A 191 -9.01 -5.17 -7.21
N VAL A 192 -9.56 -6.17 -7.89
CA VAL A 192 -10.01 -7.41 -7.27
C VAL A 192 -9.43 -8.57 -8.06
N ALA A 193 -8.66 -9.41 -7.36
CA ALA A 193 -8.25 -10.73 -7.80
C ALA A 193 -9.09 -11.76 -7.05
N LEU A 194 -9.96 -12.46 -7.77
CA LEU A 194 -10.85 -13.48 -7.22
C LEU A 194 -10.13 -14.84 -7.08
N PRO A 195 -10.67 -15.75 -6.26
CA PRO A 195 -10.07 -17.07 -6.03
C PRO A 195 -9.95 -17.92 -7.30
N ASP A 196 -10.86 -17.74 -8.25
CA ASP A 196 -10.93 -18.48 -9.52
C ASP A 196 -9.94 -17.99 -10.60
N GLY A 197 -9.04 -17.08 -10.25
CA GLY A 197 -8.09 -16.49 -11.20
C GLY A 197 -8.59 -15.22 -11.90
N THR A 198 -9.88 -14.88 -11.81
CA THR A 198 -10.44 -13.66 -12.42
C THR A 198 -9.84 -12.41 -11.77
N VAL A 199 -9.43 -11.44 -12.59
CA VAL A 199 -8.99 -10.11 -12.12
C VAL A 199 -9.77 -9.02 -12.83
N PHE A 200 -10.39 -8.12 -12.07
CA PHE A 200 -11.05 -6.94 -12.61
C PHE A 200 -10.64 -5.66 -11.88
N ARG A 201 -10.87 -4.53 -12.55
CA ARG A 201 -10.56 -3.21 -12.03
C ARG A 201 -11.74 -2.27 -12.29
N LEU A 202 -12.04 -1.43 -11.31
CA LEU A 202 -13.01 -0.34 -11.36
C LEU A 202 -12.29 0.98 -11.05
N GLY A 203 -12.94 2.11 -11.33
CA GLY A 203 -12.40 3.44 -11.10
C GLY A 203 -12.16 4.27 -12.34
N ASN A 204 -12.80 3.94 -13.48
CA ASN A 204 -12.81 4.84 -14.64
C ASN A 204 -14.05 5.72 -14.53
N PRO A 205 -13.89 7.06 -14.63
CA PRO A 205 -15.04 7.95 -14.69
C PRO A 205 -16.07 7.47 -15.70
N VAL A 206 -17.35 7.57 -15.33
CA VAL A 206 -18.53 7.19 -16.11
C VAL A 206 -18.68 5.67 -16.34
N THR A 207 -17.63 4.98 -16.80
CA THR A 207 -17.71 3.57 -17.23
C THR A 207 -17.60 2.56 -16.09
N SER A 208 -16.89 2.91 -15.03
CA SER A 208 -16.78 2.07 -13.84
C SER A 208 -16.57 2.91 -12.57
N PRO A 209 -17.48 3.84 -12.24
CA PRO A 209 -17.28 4.76 -11.12
C PRO A 209 -17.15 4.01 -9.80
N VAL A 210 -16.35 4.58 -8.90
CA VAL A 210 -16.21 4.14 -7.51
C VAL A 210 -16.53 5.35 -6.64
N THR A 211 -17.51 5.21 -5.77
CA THR A 211 -17.79 6.17 -4.70
C THR A 211 -17.07 5.70 -3.45
N THR A 212 -16.43 6.61 -2.73
CA THR A 212 -15.67 6.28 -1.54
C THR A 212 -15.86 7.32 -0.45
N VAL A 213 -16.03 6.84 0.77
CA VAL A 213 -16.13 7.62 2.00
C VAL A 213 -15.08 7.06 2.94
N VAL A 214 -14.18 7.91 3.41
CA VAL A 214 -13.12 7.55 4.35
C VAL A 214 -13.20 8.49 5.54
N ALA A 215 -13.24 7.90 6.73
CA ALA A 215 -13.13 8.58 8.01
C ALA A 215 -11.85 8.10 8.72
N ASP A 216 -11.67 8.46 9.98
CA ASP A 216 -10.46 8.15 10.74
C ASP A 216 -10.33 6.64 11.03
N ASP A 217 -11.47 5.96 11.21
CA ASP A 217 -11.55 4.55 11.63
C ASP A 217 -12.41 3.69 10.70
N ARG A 218 -12.86 4.24 9.56
CA ARG A 218 -13.80 3.60 8.63
C ARG A 218 -13.53 3.92 7.16
N TRP A 219 -13.69 2.91 6.32
CA TRP A 219 -13.60 2.99 4.87
C TRP A 219 -14.85 2.36 4.25
N THR A 220 -15.50 3.06 3.32
CA THR A 220 -16.63 2.51 2.56
C THR A 220 -16.43 2.80 1.09
N LEU A 221 -16.35 1.75 0.27
CA LEU A 221 -16.20 1.88 -1.18
C LEU A 221 -17.31 1.11 -1.88
N ARG A 222 -17.91 1.73 -2.89
CA ARG A 222 -18.89 1.10 -3.78
C ARG A 222 -18.51 1.38 -5.22
N GLY A 223 -18.30 0.32 -5.99
CA GLY A 223 -17.90 0.42 -7.38
C GLY A 223 -18.75 -0.47 -8.28
N ARG A 224 -19.00 -0.06 -9.52
CA ARG A 224 -19.67 -0.93 -10.50
C ARG A 224 -19.32 -0.62 -11.94
N ASN A 225 -19.41 -1.62 -12.80
CA ASN A 225 -19.53 -1.50 -14.25
C ASN A 225 -20.70 -2.35 -14.75
N HIS A 226 -20.80 -2.61 -16.06
CA HIS A 226 -21.89 -3.41 -16.65
C HIS A 226 -21.90 -4.90 -16.22
N LEU A 227 -20.78 -5.43 -15.74
CA LEU A 227 -20.61 -6.84 -15.39
C LEU A 227 -20.43 -7.07 -13.89
N TRP A 228 -19.64 -6.23 -13.24
CA TRP A 228 -19.19 -6.39 -11.85
C TRP A 228 -19.67 -5.23 -11.00
N SER A 229 -20.03 -5.53 -9.74
CA SER A 229 -20.12 -4.52 -8.69
C SER A 229 -19.43 -5.02 -7.44
N ILE A 230 -18.87 -4.10 -6.66
CA ILE A 230 -18.19 -4.37 -5.40
C ILE A 230 -18.66 -3.40 -4.33
N GLU A 231 -18.77 -3.92 -3.12
CA GLU A 231 -18.90 -3.17 -1.88
C GLU A 231 -17.75 -3.59 -0.96
N ILE A 232 -17.06 -2.61 -0.39
CA ILE A 232 -15.96 -2.78 0.56
C ILE A 232 -16.29 -1.96 1.80
N GLU A 233 -16.23 -2.59 2.96
CA GLU A 233 -16.34 -1.95 4.26
C GLU A 233 -15.08 -2.29 5.06
N GLY A 234 -14.38 -1.27 5.53
CA GLY A 234 -13.16 -1.39 6.32
C GLY A 234 -13.29 -0.66 7.64
N SER A 235 -12.65 -1.20 8.68
CA SER A 235 -12.61 -0.59 10.00
C SER A 235 -11.36 -0.95 10.78
N ALA A 236 -10.79 0.03 11.47
CA ALA A 236 -9.74 -0.18 12.46
C ALA A 236 -9.72 0.98 13.47
N PRO A 237 -9.43 0.73 14.76
CA PRO A 237 -9.24 1.81 15.73
C PRO A 237 -8.06 2.70 15.35
N LEU A 238 -8.26 4.01 15.42
CA LEU A 238 -7.20 5.01 15.15
C LEU A 238 -5.94 4.80 16.01
N SER A 239 -6.09 4.29 17.23
CA SER A 239 -4.98 3.95 18.13
C SER A 239 -4.03 2.91 17.56
N ASP A 240 -4.50 2.09 16.63
CA ASP A 240 -3.76 0.95 16.09
C ASP A 240 -3.01 1.34 14.79
N ALA A 241 -3.17 2.58 14.34
CA ALA A 241 -2.48 3.11 13.17
C ALA A 241 -0.98 3.31 13.45
N HIS A 242 -0.15 2.93 12.49
CA HIS A 242 1.22 3.41 12.36
C HIS A 242 1.17 4.82 11.77
N ILE A 243 2.04 5.70 12.24
CA ILE A 243 2.24 7.02 11.64
C ILE A 243 3.38 6.87 10.65
N LEU A 244 3.06 6.63 9.38
CA LEU A 244 4.09 6.40 8.38
C LEU A 244 4.77 7.70 7.95
N PRO A 245 6.09 7.64 7.70
CA PRO A 245 6.82 8.76 7.12
C PRO A 245 6.42 8.96 5.66
N VAL A 246 6.26 10.21 5.26
CA VAL A 246 6.25 10.63 3.86
C VAL A 246 7.42 11.57 3.60
N PRO A 247 8.08 11.46 2.44
CA PRO A 247 9.20 12.33 2.11
C PRO A 247 8.73 13.73 1.74
N LEU A 248 9.53 14.72 2.13
CA LEU A 248 9.59 16.04 1.50
C LEU A 248 10.83 16.06 0.59
N PRO A 249 10.71 15.71 -0.71
CA PRO A 249 11.88 15.37 -1.54
C PRO A 249 12.93 16.47 -1.66
N SER A 250 12.50 17.73 -1.71
CA SER A 250 13.39 18.90 -1.79
C SER A 250 14.13 19.20 -0.51
N GLU A 251 13.58 18.79 0.64
CA GLU A 251 14.15 19.03 1.96
C GLU A 251 15.00 17.86 2.47
N ARG A 252 15.01 16.74 1.73
CA ARG A 252 15.74 15.49 2.07
C ARG A 252 15.43 14.98 3.49
N ARG A 253 14.15 15.07 3.88
CA ARG A 253 13.67 14.58 5.17
C ARG A 253 12.29 13.95 5.05
N ASN A 254 11.97 13.13 6.03
CA ASN A 254 10.67 12.54 6.26
C ASN A 254 9.84 13.39 7.23
N VAL A 255 8.53 13.31 7.10
CA VAL A 255 7.57 13.86 8.06
C VAL A 255 6.44 12.85 8.28
N PRO A 256 5.75 12.89 9.44
CA PRO A 256 4.48 12.21 9.61
C PRO A 256 3.53 12.55 8.46
N GLY A 257 3.03 11.55 7.73
CA GLY A 257 2.19 11.81 6.57
C GLY A 257 0.98 10.92 6.38
N ALA A 258 0.98 9.72 6.97
CA ALA A 258 -0.14 8.81 6.83
C ALA A 258 -0.42 8.02 8.10
N LEU A 259 -1.69 7.66 8.26
CA LEU A 259 -2.17 6.75 9.28
C LEU A 259 -2.46 5.40 8.63
N GLU A 260 -1.59 4.42 8.87
CA GLU A 260 -1.63 3.09 8.24
C GLU A 260 -1.97 2.01 9.27
N HIS A 261 -3.09 1.32 9.05
CA HIS A 261 -3.45 0.14 9.83
C HIS A 261 -2.96 -1.10 9.10
N LEU A 262 -2.19 -1.96 9.77
CA LEU A 262 -1.69 -3.20 9.16
C LEU A 262 -2.54 -4.44 9.53
N GLY A 263 -3.47 -4.32 10.49
CA GLY A 263 -4.32 -5.40 11.00
C GLY A 263 -5.80 -5.01 11.04
N ALA A 264 -6.27 -4.24 10.06
CA ALA A 264 -7.64 -3.80 10.01
C ALA A 264 -8.61 -4.95 9.63
N THR A 265 -9.89 -4.77 9.95
CA THR A 265 -10.96 -5.62 9.40
C THR A 265 -11.47 -5.03 8.09
N LEU A 266 -11.60 -5.86 7.06
CA LEU A 266 -12.15 -5.48 5.76
C LEU A 266 -13.08 -6.58 5.25
N THR A 267 -14.32 -6.20 4.96
CA THR A 267 -15.34 -7.07 4.35
C THR A 267 -15.59 -6.63 2.91
N VAL A 268 -15.73 -7.62 2.03
CA VAL A 268 -15.96 -7.41 0.60
C VAL A 268 -17.15 -8.23 0.14
N THR A 269 -18.01 -7.61 -0.66
CA THR A 269 -19.03 -8.31 -1.44
C THR A 269 -18.85 -7.98 -2.92
N VAL A 270 -18.56 -9.01 -3.72
CA VAL A 270 -18.49 -8.94 -5.18
C VAL A 270 -19.73 -9.57 -5.79
N ARG A 271 -20.36 -8.86 -6.72
CA ARG A 271 -21.49 -9.35 -7.52
C ARG A 271 -21.15 -9.36 -9.00
N ARG A 272 -21.63 -10.38 -9.71
CA ARG A 272 -21.56 -10.51 -11.17
C ARG A 272 -22.97 -10.47 -11.73
N ARG A 273 -23.28 -9.48 -12.57
CA ARG A 273 -24.64 -9.25 -13.12
C ARG A 273 -25.72 -9.21 -12.02
N GLY A 274 -25.40 -8.58 -10.89
CA GLY A 274 -26.31 -8.42 -9.75
C GLY A 274 -26.36 -9.59 -8.76
N ALA A 275 -25.95 -10.80 -9.16
CA ALA A 275 -25.87 -11.95 -8.25
C ALA A 275 -24.57 -11.94 -7.44
N VAL A 276 -24.63 -12.29 -6.16
CA VAL A 276 -23.43 -12.46 -5.32
C VAL A 276 -22.54 -13.54 -5.93
N TYR A 277 -21.30 -13.16 -6.21
CA TYR A 277 -20.28 -14.03 -6.80
C TYR A 277 -19.26 -14.47 -5.76
N TRP A 278 -18.85 -13.54 -4.89
CA TRP A 278 -17.88 -13.82 -3.84
C TRP A 278 -18.07 -12.84 -2.68
N THR A 279 -17.83 -13.33 -1.47
CA THR A 279 -17.76 -12.53 -0.24
C THR A 279 -16.55 -12.96 0.56
N GLY A 280 -15.88 -12.01 1.20
CA GLY A 280 -14.76 -12.34 2.08
C GLY A 280 -14.58 -11.29 3.16
N THR A 281 -14.08 -11.73 4.30
CA THR A 281 -13.60 -10.86 5.37
C THR A 281 -12.14 -11.18 5.65
N SER A 282 -11.30 -10.15 5.74
CA SER A 282 -9.93 -10.23 6.25
C SER A 282 -9.85 -9.46 7.55
N HIS A 283 -9.08 -9.97 8.51
CA HIS A 283 -8.71 -9.29 9.75
C HIS A 283 -7.26 -8.80 9.74
N LEU A 284 -6.62 -8.88 8.58
CA LEU A 284 -5.24 -8.44 8.34
C LEU A 284 -5.22 -7.53 7.11
N ALA A 285 -6.19 -6.63 7.02
CA ALA A 285 -6.22 -5.63 5.97
C ALA A 285 -5.30 -4.47 6.29
N ALA A 286 -4.69 -3.94 5.24
CA ALA A 286 -3.98 -2.69 5.20
C ALA A 286 -4.97 -1.58 4.89
N LEU A 287 -5.09 -0.54 5.74
CA LEU A 287 -5.99 0.60 5.53
C LEU A 287 -5.29 1.91 5.88
N GLU A 288 -5.11 2.75 4.87
CA GLU A 288 -4.40 4.02 4.96
C GLU A 288 -5.35 5.20 4.85
N HIS A 289 -5.05 6.23 5.63
CA HIS A 289 -5.59 7.56 5.49
C HIS A 289 -4.45 8.58 5.54
N GLY A 290 -4.14 9.16 4.38
CA GLY A 290 -3.02 10.06 4.21
C GLY A 290 -3.38 11.54 4.22
N GLY A 291 -2.50 12.33 4.82
CA GLY A 291 -2.58 13.78 4.89
C GLY A 291 -1.68 14.32 6.01
N LEU A 292 -0.85 15.32 5.70
CA LEU A 292 0.15 15.86 6.63
C LEU A 292 -0.48 16.42 7.92
N GLU A 293 -1.54 17.22 7.78
CA GLU A 293 -2.25 17.81 8.92
C GLU A 293 -2.83 16.73 9.83
N ARG A 294 -3.41 15.69 9.23
CA ARG A 294 -4.00 14.56 9.94
C ARG A 294 -2.95 13.77 10.73
N ALA A 295 -1.84 13.41 10.07
CA ALA A 295 -0.76 12.67 10.72
C ALA A 295 -0.14 13.51 11.86
N GLN A 296 0.06 14.81 11.65
CA GLN A 296 0.57 15.70 12.67
C GLN A 296 -0.39 15.84 13.86
N ALA A 297 -1.70 15.91 13.62
CA ALA A 297 -2.69 15.96 14.69
C ALA A 297 -2.66 14.68 15.55
N GLU A 298 -2.45 13.52 14.94
CA GLU A 298 -2.33 12.25 15.66
C GLU A 298 -1.04 12.17 16.49
N VAL A 299 0.09 12.66 15.95
CA VAL A 299 1.34 12.79 16.73
C VAL A 299 1.10 13.63 17.99
N THR A 300 0.56 14.84 17.82
CA THR A 300 0.28 15.75 18.93
C THR A 300 -0.69 15.15 19.94
N ARG A 301 -1.71 14.40 19.48
CA ARG A 301 -2.64 13.70 20.38
C ARG A 301 -1.93 12.62 21.21
N ARG A 302 -1.01 11.84 20.62
CA ARG A 302 -0.26 10.79 21.33
C ARG A 302 0.69 11.39 22.37
N GLU A 303 1.40 12.45 22.02
CA GLU A 303 2.29 13.19 22.94
C GLU A 303 1.53 13.74 24.16
N GLN A 304 0.29 14.21 23.97
CA GLN A 304 -0.54 14.70 25.08
C GLN A 304 -1.01 13.59 26.03
N ILE A 305 -1.15 12.36 25.54
CA ILE A 305 -1.64 11.21 26.31
C ILE A 305 -0.49 10.45 26.98
N ALA A 306 0.70 10.47 26.39
CA ALA A 306 1.91 9.83 26.92
C ALA A 306 3.13 10.78 26.79
N PRO A 307 3.21 11.85 27.61
CA PRO A 307 4.27 12.85 27.51
C PRO A 307 5.67 12.33 27.90
N ASP A 308 5.76 11.15 28.53
CA ASP A 308 6.98 10.61 29.14
C ASP A 308 7.41 9.24 28.55
N LEU A 309 6.98 8.90 27.32
CA LEU A 309 7.54 7.78 26.53
C LEU A 309 8.50 8.31 25.47
#